data_AF-A0A920CNU0-F1
#
_entry.id   AF-A0A920CNU0-F1
#
_cell.length_a   1.000
_cell.length_b   1.000
_cell.length_c   1.000
_cell.angle_alpha   90.00
_cell.angle_beta   90.00
_cell.angle_gamma   90.00
#
_symmetry.space_group_name_H-M   'P 1'
#
loop_
_entity.id
_entity.type
_entity.pdbx_description
1 polymer ?
#
loop_
_entity_poly.entity_id
_entity_poly.type
_entity_poly.pdbx_seq_one_letter_code
_entity_poly.pdbx_strand_id
1 'polypeptide(L)'
;MKVLTVVSHPRKDSLTFKVADRFVQGLAEAGHNYEILDLHGIGFDPVLKGADEPNWSTSEQIFSPEVELEIKRMKEHDALAFIFPVWWWHLPAMLKGYIDRVWNNGFAYGLNHLPHQHVLWMGLAGVSKEQMKKRSYDEMITHLLNVGIADYCGVSNSKVEFLYETLDSNPSHYELLLDQAYRLGLNYNKQV
;
A
#
# COMPACT_ATOMS: atom_id res chain seq x y z
N MET A 1 9.03 -15.10 -2.23
CA MET A 1 7.63 -14.65 -2.13
C MET A 1 7.26 -13.93 -3.41
N LYS A 2 5.97 -13.88 -3.74
CA LYS A 2 5.41 -13.02 -4.78
C LYS A 2 4.74 -11.82 -4.13
N VAL A 3 5.28 -10.62 -4.35
CA VAL A 3 4.86 -9.38 -3.68
C VAL A 3 4.04 -8.52 -4.63
N LEU A 4 2.81 -8.16 -4.24
CA LEU A 4 2.02 -7.19 -4.98
C LEU A 4 2.41 -5.79 -4.52
N THR A 5 3.07 -5.03 -5.39
CA THR A 5 3.48 -3.65 -5.15
C THR A 5 2.44 -2.70 -5.77
N VAL A 6 1.49 -2.24 -4.96
CA VAL A 6 0.43 -1.32 -5.36
C VAL A 6 0.93 0.11 -5.28
N VAL A 7 0.87 0.83 -6.40
CA VAL A 7 1.36 2.21 -6.53
C VAL A 7 0.20 3.13 -6.88
N SER A 8 0.09 4.25 -6.16
CA SER A 8 -0.96 5.24 -6.38
C SER A 8 -0.36 6.63 -6.58
N HIS A 9 -0.12 7.00 -7.83
CA HIS A 9 0.25 8.37 -8.20
C HIS A 9 -0.22 8.68 -9.64
N PRO A 10 -0.82 9.86 -9.92
CA PRO A 10 -1.34 10.17 -11.27
C PRO A 10 -0.26 10.40 -12.32
N ARG A 11 0.95 10.79 -11.90
CA ARG A 11 2.10 11.01 -12.79
C ARG A 11 3.09 9.85 -12.74
N LYS A 12 3.40 9.26 -13.89
CA LYS A 12 4.37 8.16 -14.07
C LYS A 12 5.82 8.56 -13.83
N ASP A 13 6.17 9.81 -14.10
CA ASP A 13 7.52 10.36 -13.91
C ASP A 13 7.78 10.85 -12.46
N SER A 14 6.86 10.56 -11.54
CA SER A 14 6.92 11.00 -10.14
C SER A 14 8.00 10.30 -9.31
N LEU A 15 8.37 10.93 -8.20
CA LEU A 15 9.21 10.30 -7.18
C LEU A 15 8.57 9.02 -6.62
N THR A 16 7.24 8.95 -6.50
CA THR A 16 6.53 7.75 -6.04
C THR A 16 6.82 6.54 -6.94
N PHE A 17 6.78 6.71 -8.26
CA PHE A 17 7.14 5.63 -9.19
C PHE A 17 8.63 5.29 -9.13
N LYS A 18 9.52 6.29 -9.04
CA LYS A 18 10.96 6.03 -8.87
C LYS A 18 11.25 5.23 -7.59
N VAL A 19 10.57 5.54 -6.49
CA VAL A 19 10.63 4.80 -5.23
C VAL A 19 10.13 3.36 -5.41
N ALA A 20 9.00 3.17 -6.11
CA ALA A 20 8.48 1.84 -6.41
C ALA A 20 9.46 1.01 -7.25
N ASP A 21 10.06 1.61 -8.28
CA ASP A 21 11.06 0.94 -9.12
C ASP A 21 12.29 0.51 -8.31
N ARG A 22 12.79 1.37 -7.41
CA ARG A 22 13.93 1.03 -6.54
C ARG A 22 13.57 -0.02 -5.49
N PHE A 23 12.37 0.03 -4.94
CA PHE A 23 11.88 -0.99 -4.02
C PHE A 23 11.83 -2.37 -4.68
N VAL A 24 11.23 -2.49 -5.87
CA VAL A 24 11.15 -3.79 -6.56
C VAL A 24 12.51 -4.30 -7.05
N GLN A 25 13.47 -3.41 -7.34
CA GLN A 25 14.87 -3.83 -7.57
C GLN A 25 15.45 -4.52 -6.35
N GLY A 26 15.21 -3.98 -5.14
CA GLY A 26 15.60 -4.63 -3.90
C GLY A 26 14.91 -5.99 -3.70
N LEU A 27 13.61 -6.08 -3.98
CA LEU A 27 12.87 -7.35 -3.94
C LEU A 27 13.49 -8.40 -4.87
N ALA A 28 13.79 -8.02 -6.11
CA ALA A 28 14.39 -8.91 -7.10
C ALA A 28 15.76 -9.43 -6.65
N GLU A 29 16.63 -8.55 -6.12
CA GLU A 29 17.95 -8.93 -5.61
C GLU A 29 17.86 -9.85 -4.39
N ALA A 30 16.82 -9.70 -3.55
CA ALA A 30 16.52 -10.61 -2.45
C ALA A 30 15.91 -11.97 -2.91
N GLY A 31 15.70 -12.17 -4.21
CA GLY A 31 15.10 -13.39 -4.76
C GLY A 31 13.59 -13.46 -4.64
N HIS A 32 12.90 -12.32 -4.52
CA HIS A 32 11.44 -12.24 -4.53
C HIS A 32 10.91 -11.94 -5.94
N ASN A 33 9.77 -12.54 -6.28
CA ASN A 33 8.99 -12.13 -7.43
C ASN A 33 8.10 -10.95 -7.04
N TYR A 34 7.76 -10.10 -7.99
CA TYR A 34 6.91 -8.96 -7.74
C TYR A 34 6.01 -8.65 -8.93
N GLU A 35 4.93 -7.94 -8.65
CA GLU A 35 4.06 -7.31 -9.63
C GLU A 35 3.86 -5.85 -9.22
N ILE A 36 4.00 -4.91 -10.17
CA ILE A 36 3.63 -3.51 -9.94
C ILE A 36 2.20 -3.30 -10.43
N LEU A 37 1.29 -3.00 -9.51
CA LEU A 37 -0.07 -2.57 -9.81
C LEU A 37 -0.14 -1.04 -9.75
N ASP A 38 -0.19 -0.40 -10.91
CA ASP A 38 -0.46 1.04 -11.01
C ASP A 38 -1.97 1.29 -11.09
N LEU A 39 -2.56 1.76 -10.00
CA LEU A 39 -4.00 2.01 -9.91
C LEU A 39 -4.47 3.08 -10.91
N HIS A 40 -3.66 4.11 -11.17
CA HIS A 40 -4.02 5.15 -12.14
C HIS A 40 -3.88 4.63 -13.58
N GLY A 41 -2.86 3.84 -13.85
CA GLY A 41 -2.60 3.28 -15.18
C GLY A 41 -3.62 2.24 -15.61
N ILE A 42 -4.17 1.46 -14.67
CA ILE A 42 -5.30 0.55 -14.97
C ILE A 42 -6.65 1.28 -15.00
N GLY A 43 -6.70 2.55 -14.61
CA GLY A 43 -7.93 3.34 -14.57
C GLY A 43 -8.93 2.88 -13.50
N PHE A 44 -8.44 2.38 -12.37
CA PHE A 44 -9.28 1.88 -11.28
C PHE A 44 -10.28 2.95 -10.82
N ASP A 45 -11.56 2.57 -10.64
CA ASP A 45 -12.56 3.48 -10.08
C ASP A 45 -12.52 3.44 -8.53
N PRO A 46 -12.14 4.51 -7.82
CA PRO A 46 -12.07 4.46 -6.37
C PRO A 46 -13.46 4.52 -5.68
N VAL A 47 -14.54 4.79 -6.42
CA VAL A 47 -15.86 5.00 -5.82
C VAL A 47 -16.53 3.68 -5.51
N LEU A 48 -16.79 3.42 -4.22
CA LEU A 48 -17.64 2.31 -3.78
C LEU A 48 -19.07 2.50 -4.30
N LYS A 49 -19.53 1.55 -5.13
CA LYS A 49 -20.89 1.51 -5.68
C LYS A 49 -21.67 0.39 -5.02
N GLY A 50 -23.01 0.41 -5.15
CA GLY A 50 -23.87 -0.60 -4.52
C GLY A 50 -23.55 -2.06 -4.89
N ALA A 51 -22.97 -2.31 -6.07
CA ALA A 51 -22.53 -3.65 -6.47
C ALA A 51 -21.38 -4.19 -5.58
N ASP A 52 -20.60 -3.30 -4.98
CA ASP A 52 -19.47 -3.62 -4.11
C ASP A 52 -19.75 -3.30 -2.63
N GLU A 53 -20.99 -2.90 -2.28
CA GLU A 53 -21.33 -2.62 -0.88
C GLU A 53 -21.23 -3.92 -0.04
N PRO A 54 -20.59 -3.88 1.15
CA PRO A 54 -20.46 -5.07 2.00
C PRO A 54 -21.83 -5.65 2.40
N ASN A 55 -22.06 -6.92 2.10
CA ASN A 55 -23.26 -7.65 2.51
C ASN A 55 -23.01 -8.54 3.72
N TRP A 56 -23.40 -8.05 4.90
CA TRP A 56 -23.24 -8.73 6.19
C TRP A 56 -24.13 -9.97 6.39
N SER A 57 -25.04 -10.25 5.47
CA SER A 57 -25.96 -11.40 5.55
C SER A 57 -25.42 -12.68 4.88
N THR A 58 -24.28 -12.59 4.19
CA THR A 58 -23.66 -13.72 3.47
C THR A 58 -22.21 -13.91 3.89
N SER A 59 -21.74 -15.15 3.86
CA SER A 59 -20.32 -15.48 4.09
C SER A 59 -19.45 -15.25 2.85
N GLU A 60 -20.07 -15.25 1.66
CA GLU A 60 -19.41 -15.02 0.38
C GLU A 60 -20.27 -14.09 -0.47
N GLN A 61 -19.65 -13.07 -1.05
CA GLN A 61 -20.27 -12.10 -1.94
C GLN A 61 -19.54 -12.09 -3.27
N ILE A 62 -20.29 -11.96 -4.36
CA ILE A 62 -19.74 -11.69 -5.68
C ILE A 62 -19.76 -10.18 -5.88
N PHE A 63 -18.58 -9.60 -6.10
CA PHE A 63 -18.41 -8.18 -6.34
C PHE A 63 -18.46 -7.85 -7.83
N SER A 64 -18.30 -6.57 -8.17
CA SER A 64 -18.14 -6.17 -9.56
C SER A 64 -16.93 -6.86 -10.22
N PRO A 65 -16.94 -7.08 -11.55
CA PRO A 65 -15.83 -7.75 -12.24
C PRO A 65 -14.46 -7.11 -12.03
N GLU A 66 -14.42 -5.79 -11.86
CA GLU A 66 -13.20 -5.06 -11.54
C GLU A 66 -12.66 -5.42 -10.16
N VAL A 67 -13.52 -5.48 -9.13
CA VAL A 67 -13.12 -5.87 -7.78
C VAL A 67 -12.72 -7.35 -7.72
N GLU A 68 -13.47 -8.24 -8.38
CA GLU A 68 -13.14 -9.67 -8.45
C GLU A 68 -11.77 -9.92 -9.10
N LEU A 69 -11.43 -9.15 -10.13
CA LEU A 69 -10.11 -9.21 -10.76
C LEU A 69 -8.99 -8.87 -9.76
N GLU A 70 -9.18 -7.83 -8.96
CA GLU A 70 -8.17 -7.39 -8.00
C GLU A 70 -8.11 -8.28 -6.75
N ILE A 71 -9.25 -8.83 -6.29
CA ILE A 71 -9.26 -9.88 -5.26
C ILE A 71 -8.48 -11.11 -5.73
N LYS A 72 -8.71 -11.54 -6.98
CA LYS A 72 -7.95 -12.65 -7.58
C LYS A 72 -6.47 -12.31 -7.64
N ARG A 73 -6.11 -11.12 -8.11
CA ARG A 73 -4.71 -10.64 -8.14
C ARG A 73 -4.09 -10.73 -6.75
N MET A 74 -4.75 -10.21 -5.71
CA MET A 74 -4.28 -10.29 -4.33
C MET A 74 -4.05 -11.74 -3.88
N LYS A 75 -5.00 -12.66 -4.13
CA LYS A 75 -4.87 -14.09 -3.77
C LYS A 75 -3.68 -14.79 -4.45
N GLU A 76 -3.19 -14.28 -5.58
CA GLU A 76 -2.02 -14.82 -6.25
C GLU A 76 -0.68 -14.31 -5.67
N HIS A 77 -0.70 -13.53 -4.57
CA HIS A 77 0.48 -12.94 -3.93
C HIS A 77 0.57 -13.31 -2.45
N ASP A 78 1.80 -13.42 -1.96
CA ASP A 78 2.07 -13.81 -0.57
C ASP A 78 2.09 -12.60 0.38
N ALA A 79 2.41 -11.41 -0.13
CA ALA A 79 2.58 -10.19 0.66
C ALA A 79 2.30 -8.93 -0.18
N LEU A 80 2.06 -7.82 0.51
CA LEU A 80 1.60 -6.56 -0.09
C LEU A 80 2.54 -5.40 0.25
N ALA A 81 2.82 -4.55 -0.73
CA ALA A 81 3.49 -3.27 -0.53
C ALA A 81 2.68 -2.15 -1.17
N PHE A 82 2.38 -1.10 -0.42
CA PHE A 82 1.63 0.07 -0.88
C PHE A 82 2.56 1.28 -0.92
N ILE A 83 2.71 1.91 -2.07
CA ILE A 83 3.63 3.03 -2.26
C ILE A 83 2.83 4.24 -2.77
N PHE A 84 2.78 5.30 -1.96
CA PHE A 84 1.88 6.43 -2.19
C PHE A 84 2.40 7.74 -1.58
N PRO A 85 2.04 8.90 -2.15
CA PRO A 85 2.23 10.18 -1.48
C PRO A 85 1.24 10.32 -0.31
N VAL A 86 1.70 10.85 0.82
CA VAL A 86 0.83 11.20 1.94
C VAL A 86 0.06 12.46 1.58
N TRP A 87 -1.24 12.33 1.32
CA TRP A 87 -2.13 13.44 1.00
C TRP A 87 -3.15 13.61 2.10
N TRP A 88 -3.26 14.84 2.61
CA TRP A 88 -4.14 15.16 3.74
C TRP A 88 -3.96 14.21 4.95
N TRP A 89 -2.70 13.90 5.26
CA TRP A 89 -2.34 13.01 6.37
C TRP A 89 -2.92 11.59 6.23
N HIS A 90 -3.10 11.12 5.00
CA HIS A 90 -3.67 9.81 4.72
C HIS A 90 -3.25 9.27 3.32
N LEU A 91 -3.80 8.10 2.97
CA LEU A 91 -3.80 7.53 1.63
C LEU A 91 -4.43 8.49 0.60
N PRO A 92 -3.94 8.56 -0.65
CA PRO A 92 -4.66 9.19 -1.76
C PRO A 92 -6.05 8.57 -1.94
N ALA A 93 -7.01 9.36 -2.43
CA ALA A 93 -8.38 8.87 -2.67
C ALA A 93 -8.42 7.61 -3.56
N MET A 94 -7.55 7.54 -4.58
CA MET A 94 -7.39 6.37 -5.45
C MET A 94 -7.08 5.10 -4.63
N LEU A 95 -6.05 5.16 -3.78
CA LEU A 95 -5.65 4.02 -2.95
C LEU A 95 -6.66 3.73 -1.84
N LYS A 96 -7.25 4.76 -1.22
CA LYS A 96 -8.30 4.57 -0.22
C LYS A 96 -9.51 3.84 -0.81
N GLY A 97 -9.93 4.22 -2.02
CA GLY A 97 -11.01 3.55 -2.75
C GLY A 97 -10.66 2.11 -3.11
N TYR A 98 -9.40 1.83 -3.47
CA TYR A 98 -8.93 0.45 -3.68
C TYR A 98 -9.08 -0.39 -2.41
N ILE A 99 -8.68 0.13 -1.25
CA ILE A 99 -8.91 -0.55 0.03
C ILE A 99 -10.41 -0.73 0.29
N ASP A 100 -11.22 0.32 0.14
CA ASP A 100 -12.66 0.27 0.43
C ASP A 100 -13.41 -0.76 -0.41
N ARG A 101 -13.03 -0.91 -1.69
CA ARG A 101 -13.72 -1.79 -2.63
C ARG A 101 -13.17 -3.21 -2.61
N VAL A 102 -11.83 -3.37 -2.52
CA VAL A 102 -11.17 -4.67 -2.68
C VAL A 102 -10.96 -5.37 -1.35
N TRP A 103 -10.63 -4.65 -0.27
CA TRP A 103 -10.48 -5.23 1.07
C TRP A 103 -11.83 -5.34 1.75
N ASN A 104 -12.72 -6.13 1.17
CA ASN A 104 -14.15 -6.12 1.48
C ASN A 104 -14.58 -7.30 2.38
N ASN A 105 -15.78 -7.21 2.95
CA ASN A 105 -16.39 -8.26 3.76
C ASN A 105 -16.53 -9.56 2.95
N GLY A 106 -16.20 -10.70 3.56
CA GLY A 106 -16.23 -11.98 2.85
C GLY A 106 -14.95 -12.26 2.05
N PHE A 107 -14.00 -11.32 1.97
CA PHE A 107 -12.63 -11.58 1.53
C PHE A 107 -11.59 -11.19 2.58
N ALA A 108 -11.56 -9.92 2.98
CA ALA A 108 -10.51 -9.38 3.84
C ALA A 108 -10.88 -9.38 5.33
N TYR A 109 -12.17 -9.27 5.65
CA TYR A 109 -12.68 -9.28 7.03
C TYR A 109 -14.08 -9.93 7.09
N GLY A 110 -14.65 -10.01 8.30
CA GLY A 110 -15.93 -10.68 8.56
C GLY A 110 -15.69 -12.10 9.04
N LEU A 111 -16.13 -13.09 8.28
CA LEU A 111 -15.81 -14.51 8.53
C LEU A 111 -14.46 -14.94 7.92
N ASN A 112 -13.85 -14.06 7.12
CA ASN A 112 -12.59 -14.31 6.41
C ASN A 112 -11.51 -13.30 6.84
N HIS A 113 -10.26 -13.64 6.53
CA HIS A 113 -9.09 -12.78 6.71
C HIS A 113 -8.25 -12.80 5.45
N LEU A 114 -7.47 -11.73 5.24
CA LEU A 114 -6.49 -11.70 4.18
C LEU A 114 -5.44 -12.81 4.38
N PRO A 115 -5.10 -13.59 3.34
CA PRO A 115 -4.13 -14.68 3.45
C PRO A 115 -2.65 -14.22 3.42
N HIS A 116 -2.40 -12.92 3.53
CA HIS A 116 -1.10 -12.32 3.26
C HIS A 116 -0.20 -12.38 4.49
N GLN A 117 1.08 -12.68 4.28
CA GLN A 117 2.04 -12.85 5.36
C GLN A 117 2.42 -11.54 6.04
N HIS A 118 2.47 -10.44 5.28
CA HIS A 118 2.71 -9.10 5.80
C HIS A 118 2.32 -7.99 4.81
N VAL A 119 2.21 -6.77 5.35
CA VAL A 119 1.95 -5.55 4.57
C VAL A 119 3.00 -4.47 4.90
N LEU A 120 3.55 -3.84 3.86
CA LEU A 120 4.36 -2.63 3.98
C LEU A 120 3.61 -1.44 3.40
N TRP A 121 3.46 -0.38 4.18
CA TRP A 121 2.93 0.91 3.74
C TRP A 121 4.08 1.91 3.63
N MET A 122 4.38 2.39 2.43
CA MET A 122 5.45 3.36 2.17
C MET A 122 4.85 4.72 1.79
N GLY A 123 4.80 5.61 2.77
CA GLY A 123 4.24 6.95 2.62
C GLY A 123 5.32 7.98 2.29
N LEU A 124 5.23 8.62 1.12
CA LEU A 124 6.07 9.76 0.76
C LEU A 124 5.49 11.04 1.36
N ALA A 125 6.12 11.56 2.40
CA ALA A 125 5.71 12.75 3.13
C ALA A 125 6.48 13.99 2.64
N GLY A 126 5.74 15.02 2.23
CA GLY A 126 6.35 16.28 1.80
C GLY A 126 7.03 17.10 2.91
N VAL A 127 6.80 16.73 4.17
CA VAL A 127 7.29 17.41 5.37
C VAL A 127 8.40 16.62 6.05
N SER A 128 9.15 17.26 6.95
CA SER A 128 10.17 16.60 7.75
C SER A 128 9.57 15.66 8.80
N LYS A 129 10.40 14.77 9.33
CA LYS A 129 10.04 13.86 10.43
C LYS A 129 9.60 14.61 11.67
N GLU A 130 10.30 15.69 12.02
CA GLU A 130 10.00 16.56 13.16
C GLU A 130 8.64 17.24 13.01
N GLN A 131 8.32 17.68 11.79
CA GLN A 131 7.02 18.31 11.50
C GLN A 131 5.86 17.32 11.65
N MET A 132 6.00 16.06 11.20
CA MET A 132 4.98 15.04 11.42
C MET A 132 4.80 14.72 12.91
N LYS A 133 5.92 14.51 13.63
CA LYS A 133 5.92 14.21 15.06
C LYS A 133 5.31 15.30 15.93
N LYS A 134 5.52 16.57 15.57
CA LYS A 134 4.98 17.72 16.31
C LYS A 134 3.46 17.66 16.53
N ARG A 135 2.73 16.96 15.66
CA ARG A 135 1.27 16.79 15.71
C ARG A 135 0.85 15.32 15.81
N SER A 136 1.78 14.40 16.07
CA SER A 136 1.52 12.95 16.10
C SER A 136 0.88 12.41 14.81
N TYR A 137 1.16 13.02 13.66
CA TYR A 137 0.61 12.54 12.39
C TYR A 137 1.17 11.17 12.01
N ASP A 138 2.45 10.93 12.29
CA ASP A 138 3.10 9.64 12.09
C ASP A 138 2.48 8.55 12.95
N GLU A 139 2.25 8.80 14.24
CA GLU A 139 1.58 7.87 15.16
C GLU A 139 0.15 7.56 14.72
N MET A 140 -0.63 8.59 14.36
CA MET A 140 -2.01 8.45 13.90
C MET A 140 -2.10 7.60 12.62
N ILE A 141 -1.30 7.94 11.60
CA ILE A 141 -1.27 7.21 10.33
C ILE A 141 -0.80 5.77 10.56
N THR A 142 0.26 5.59 11.34
CA THR A 142 0.81 4.26 11.63
C THR A 142 -0.21 3.37 12.32
N HIS A 143 -0.89 3.90 13.35
CA HIS A 143 -1.92 3.15 14.06
C HIS A 143 -3.09 2.80 13.15
N LEU A 144 -3.57 3.76 12.35
CA LEU A 144 -4.69 3.52 11.44
C LEU A 144 -4.36 2.45 10.39
N LEU A 145 -3.19 2.53 9.74
CA LEU A 145 -2.84 1.58 8.69
C LEU A 145 -2.51 0.19 9.25
N ASN A 146 -1.73 0.12 10.33
CA ASN A 146 -1.34 -1.18 10.91
C ASN A 146 -2.48 -1.84 11.68
N VAL A 147 -3.18 -1.10 12.53
CA VAL A 147 -4.21 -1.67 13.41
C VAL A 147 -5.59 -1.56 12.78
N GLY A 148 -5.97 -0.34 12.37
CA GLY A 148 -7.32 -0.07 11.87
C GLY A 148 -7.65 -0.71 10.52
N ILE A 149 -6.62 -1.01 9.71
CA ILE A 149 -6.80 -1.60 8.37
C ILE A 149 -6.18 -3.00 8.30
N ALA A 150 -4.86 -3.14 8.48
CA ALA A 150 -4.18 -4.42 8.26
C ALA A 150 -4.54 -5.49 9.30
N ASP A 151 -4.40 -5.19 10.60
CA ASP A 151 -4.71 -6.11 11.69
C ASP A 151 -6.21 -6.43 11.75
N TYR A 152 -7.08 -5.45 11.50
CA TYR A 152 -8.52 -5.67 11.34
C TYR A 152 -8.84 -6.72 10.25
N CYS A 153 -8.05 -6.74 9.17
CA CYS A 153 -8.16 -7.72 8.09
C CYS A 153 -7.34 -9.00 8.33
N GLY A 154 -6.80 -9.21 9.54
CA GLY A 154 -6.06 -10.40 9.95
C GLY A 154 -4.57 -10.41 9.59
N VAL A 155 -4.00 -9.30 9.11
CA VAL A 155 -2.56 -9.17 8.83
C VAL A 155 -1.89 -8.36 9.92
N SER A 156 -1.58 -9.02 11.03
CA SER A 156 -0.91 -8.40 12.20
C SER A 156 0.54 -7.99 11.92
N ASN A 157 1.17 -8.63 10.93
CA ASN A 157 2.51 -8.30 10.48
C ASN A 157 2.47 -7.12 9.49
N SER A 158 2.28 -5.90 10.01
CA SER A 158 2.13 -4.69 9.20
C SER A 158 3.10 -3.60 9.64
N LYS A 159 3.75 -2.93 8.68
CA LYS A 159 4.70 -1.85 8.92
C LYS A 159 4.39 -0.62 8.09
N VAL A 160 4.49 0.56 8.70
CA VAL A 160 4.50 1.85 7.99
C VAL A 160 5.92 2.41 7.97
N GLU A 161 6.37 2.81 6.80
CA GLU A 161 7.63 3.51 6.59
C GLU A 161 7.36 4.85 5.89
N PHE A 162 7.96 5.92 6.40
CA PHE A 162 7.85 7.24 5.81
C PHE A 162 9.15 7.64 5.12
N LEU A 163 9.02 8.13 3.88
CA LEU A 163 10.07 8.84 3.16
C LEU A 163 9.77 10.34 3.29
N TYR A 164 10.59 11.05 4.07
CA TYR A 164 10.34 12.45 4.44
C TYR A 164 10.95 13.46 3.46
N GLU A 165 10.48 14.70 3.54
CA GLU A 165 11.00 15.84 2.78
C GLU A 165 10.99 15.58 1.27
N THR A 166 9.86 15.09 0.75
CA THR A 166 9.73 14.72 -0.66
C THR A 166 9.38 15.91 -1.57
N LEU A 167 9.25 17.12 -1.03
CA LEU A 167 8.99 18.35 -1.77
C LEU A 167 10.26 19.21 -1.74
N ASP A 168 10.79 19.52 -2.92
CA ASP A 168 11.87 20.49 -3.12
C ASP A 168 13.22 20.18 -2.44
N SER A 169 13.49 18.90 -2.21
CA SER A 169 14.79 18.46 -1.69
C SER A 169 15.88 18.44 -2.76
N ASN A 170 17.13 18.57 -2.31
CA ASN A 170 18.27 18.51 -3.22
C ASN A 170 18.41 17.11 -3.87
N PRO A 171 19.06 16.99 -5.04
CA PRO A 171 19.20 15.71 -5.73
C PRO A 171 19.82 14.59 -4.87
N SER A 172 20.77 14.91 -3.99
CA SER A 172 21.38 13.92 -3.09
C SER A 172 20.40 13.35 -2.06
N HIS A 173 19.40 14.12 -1.63
CA HIS A 173 18.37 13.63 -0.71
C HIS A 173 17.45 12.63 -1.41
N TYR A 174 17.08 12.88 -2.66
CA TYR A 174 16.30 11.90 -3.42
C TYR A 174 17.05 10.58 -3.57
N GLU A 175 18.35 10.60 -3.79
CA GLU A 175 19.15 9.35 -3.80
C GLU A 175 19.12 8.62 -2.45
N LEU A 176 19.10 9.32 -1.31
CA LEU A 176 18.91 8.70 0.00
C LEU A 176 17.54 8.03 0.14
N LEU A 177 16.47 8.68 -0.33
CA LEU A 177 15.12 8.10 -0.32
C LEU A 177 15.03 6.86 -1.22
N LEU A 178 15.69 6.90 -2.38
CA LEU A 178 15.78 5.78 -3.31
C LEU A 178 16.59 4.60 -2.73
N ASP A 179 17.70 4.88 -2.03
CA ASP A 179 18.47 3.86 -1.32
C ASP A 179 17.66 3.25 -0.15
N GLN A 180 16.93 4.08 0.60
CA GLN A 180 16.02 3.59 1.64
C GLN A 180 14.98 2.64 1.05
N ALA A 181 14.29 3.05 -0.03
CA ALA A 181 13.31 2.20 -0.72
C ALA A 181 13.92 0.87 -1.20
N TYR A 182 15.11 0.93 -1.80
CA TYR A 182 15.86 -0.24 -2.22
C TYR A 182 16.15 -1.19 -1.04
N ARG A 183 16.63 -0.67 0.09
CA ARG A 183 16.92 -1.47 1.29
C ARG A 183 15.66 -2.08 1.92
N LEU A 184 14.52 -1.40 1.85
CA LEU A 184 13.23 -1.96 2.29
C LEU A 184 12.87 -3.19 1.44
N GLY A 185 13.06 -3.11 0.11
CA GLY A 185 12.86 -4.25 -0.78
C GLY A 185 13.85 -5.39 -0.52
N LEU A 186 15.14 -5.08 -0.41
CA LEU A 186 16.21 -6.06 -0.18
C LEU A 186 16.01 -6.85 1.12
N ASN A 187 15.41 -6.22 2.13
CA ASN A 187 15.21 -6.82 3.45
C ASN A 187 13.74 -7.09 3.74
N TYR A 188 12.88 -7.18 2.73
CA TYR A 188 11.43 -7.24 2.90
C TYR A 188 10.98 -8.33 3.89
N ASN A 189 11.56 -9.54 3.79
CA ASN A 189 11.28 -10.65 4.71
C ASN A 189 11.87 -10.52 6.12
N LYS A 190 12.78 -9.56 6.35
CA LYS A 190 13.48 -9.36 7.63
C LYS A 190 12.99 -8.11 8.38
N GLN A 191 12.11 -7.33 7.77
CA GLN A 191 11.73 -6.01 8.24
C GLN A 191 10.37 -5.95 8.94
N VAL A 192 9.74 -7.10 9.18
CA VAL A 192 8.44 -7.21 9.83
C VAL A 192 8.51 -8.29 10.90
#